data_AF-A0A1G8R1F2-F1
#
_entry.id   AF-A0A1G8R1F2-F1
#
_cell.length_a   1.000
_cell.length_b   1.000
_cell.length_c   1.000
_cell.angle_alpha   90.00
_cell.angle_beta   90.00
_cell.angle_gamma   90.00
#
_symmetry.space_group_name_H-M   'P 1'
#
loop_
_entity.id
_entity.type
_entity.pdbx_description
1 polymer ?
#
loop_
_entity_poly.entity_id
_entity_poly.type
_entity_poly.pdbx_seq_one_letter_code
_entity_poly.pdbx_strand_id
1 'polypeptide(L)'
;MRVETFTGLVYDEADPQCLCHLFTSQGKAYGFIQAIDTGFDGQQRYPARYWGEYCHDAPEASIHRILSSGGKWPQLPGGES
;
A
#
# COMPACT_ATOMS: atom_id res chain seq x y z
N MET A 1 7.29 8.13 -8.15
CA MET A 1 6.57 6.90 -8.53
C MET A 1 5.15 7.00 -8.02
N ARG A 2 4.19 6.76 -8.91
CA ARG A 2 2.76 6.76 -8.59
C ARG A 2 2.13 5.51 -9.17
N VAL A 3 1.33 4.81 -8.36
CA VAL A 3 0.64 3.57 -8.71
C VAL A 3 -0.84 3.73 -8.37
N GLU A 4 -1.71 3.39 -9.30
CA GLU A 4 -3.16 3.47 -9.14
C GLU A 4 -3.78 2.13 -9.53
N THR A 5 -4.73 1.65 -8.74
CA THR A 5 -5.51 0.44 -9.05
C THR A 5 -6.89 0.78 -9.58
N PHE A 6 -7.51 -0.17 -10.27
CA PHE A 6 -8.90 -0.05 -10.74
C PHE A 6 -9.93 0.11 -9.60
N THR A 7 -9.56 -0.23 -8.36
CA THR A 7 -10.42 -0.10 -7.18
C THR A 7 -10.35 1.28 -6.54
N GLY A 8 -9.57 2.22 -7.10
CA GLY A 8 -9.41 3.57 -6.55
C GLY A 8 -8.38 3.65 -5.41
N LEU A 9 -7.44 2.71 -5.32
CA LEU A 9 -6.30 2.83 -4.42
C LEU A 9 -5.15 3.52 -5.15
N VAL A 10 -4.64 4.58 -4.55
CA VAL A 10 -3.56 5.40 -5.09
C VAL A 10 -2.39 5.40 -4.11
N TYR A 11 -1.24 4.93 -4.58
CA TYR A 11 0.03 5.13 -3.91
C TYR A 11 0.85 6.16 -4.67
N ASP A 12 1.33 7.19 -4.00
CA ASP A 12 2.18 8.22 -4.59
C ASP A 12 3.34 8.50 -3.63
N GLU A 13 4.59 8.27 -4.05
CA GLU A 13 5.74 8.44 -3.16
C GLU A 13 5.93 9.89 -2.68
N ALA A 14 5.40 10.87 -3.42
CA ALA A 14 5.45 12.28 -3.04
C ALA A 14 4.35 12.66 -2.04
N ASP A 15 3.36 11.79 -1.85
CA ASP A 15 2.29 12.00 -0.89
C ASP A 15 2.73 11.55 0.51
N PRO A 16 2.78 12.46 1.51
CA PRO A 16 3.23 12.11 2.86
C PRO A 16 2.33 11.09 3.57
N GLN A 17 1.12 10.86 3.08
CA GLN A 17 0.22 9.83 3.61
C GLN A 17 0.45 8.46 2.97
N CYS A 18 1.21 8.38 1.88
CA CYS A 18 1.60 7.11 1.27
C CYS A 18 2.92 6.64 1.88
N LEU A 19 2.93 5.40 2.38
CA LEU A 19 4.10 4.81 3.02
C LEU A 19 4.45 3.48 2.36
N CYS A 20 5.74 3.20 2.23
CA CYS A 20 6.24 1.91 1.75
C CYS A 20 7.36 1.47 2.68
N HIS A 21 7.09 0.50 3.54
CA HIS A 21 8.10 -0.13 4.37
C HIS A 21 8.46 -1.48 3.78
N LEU A 22 9.75 -1.72 3.58
CA LEU A 22 10.24 -2.98 3.04
C LEU A 22 10.84 -3.80 4.17
N PHE A 23 10.44 -5.07 4.24
CA PHE A 23 10.98 -6.03 5.19
C PHE A 23 11.50 -7.26 4.46
N THR A 24 12.74 -7.64 4.72
CA THR A 24 13.35 -8.83 4.12
C THR A 24 13.43 -9.96 5.14
N SER A 25 12.93 -11.14 4.77
CA SER A 25 13.02 -12.35 5.59
C SER A 25 13.28 -13.57 4.73
N GLN A 26 14.24 -14.42 5.15
CA GLN A 26 14.58 -15.68 4.47
C GLN A 26 14.77 -15.55 2.94
N GLY A 27 15.43 -14.47 2.51
CA GLY A 27 15.72 -14.23 1.08
C GLY A 27 14.57 -13.67 0.26
N LYS A 28 13.43 -13.35 0.88
CA LYS A 28 12.29 -12.68 0.24
C LYS A 28 12.08 -11.28 0.81
N ALA A 29 11.71 -10.33 -0.04
CA ALA A 29 11.26 -9.01 0.39
C ALA A 29 9.73 -8.95 0.45
N TYR A 30 9.23 -8.23 1.44
CA TYR A 30 7.82 -7.97 1.66
C TYR A 30 7.61 -6.47 1.75
N GLY A 31 6.59 -5.97 1.05
CA GLY A 31 6.21 -4.57 1.05
C GLY A 31 5.01 -4.35 1.95
N PHE A 32 5.11 -3.34 2.81
CA PHE A 32 4.09 -2.87 3.73
C PHE A 32 3.66 -1.48 3.23
N ILE A 33 2.56 -1.42 2.49
CA ILE A 33 2.16 -0.25 1.71
C ILE A 33 0.95 0.42 2.36
N GLN A 34 1.05 1.72 2.66
CA GLN A 34 -0.09 2.59 2.92
C GLN A 34 -0.38 3.39 1.65
N ALA A 35 -1.59 3.29 1.14
CA ALA A 35 -2.11 4.00 -0.01
C ALA A 35 -3.36 4.80 0.38
N ILE A 36 -3.80 5.68 -0.50
CA ILE A 36 -5.03 6.44 -0.37
C ILE A 36 -6.15 5.76 -1.14
N ASP A 37 -7.21 5.37 -0.44
CA ASP A 37 -8.48 4.97 -1.03
C ASP A 37 -9.29 6.23 -1.35
N THR A 38 -9.52 6.46 -2.65
CA THR A 38 -10.25 7.62 -3.14
C THR A 38 -11.77 7.47 -3.09
N GLY A 39 -12.26 6.29 -2.68
CA GLY A 39 -13.67 5.93 -2.70
C GLY A 39 -14.24 5.92 -4.13
N PHE A 40 -15.54 5.64 -4.22
CA PHE A 40 -16.25 5.52 -5.50
C PHE A 40 -16.33 6.84 -6.30
N ASP A 41 -16.34 7.98 -5.60
CA ASP A 41 -16.45 9.32 -6.21
C ASP A 41 -15.08 9.94 -6.53
N GLY A 42 -13.98 9.28 -6.16
CA GLY A 42 -12.61 9.77 -6.39
C GLY A 42 -12.17 10.95 -5.50
N GLN A 43 -13.04 11.43 -4.62
CA GLN A 43 -12.81 12.60 -3.77
C GLN A 43 -12.37 12.27 -2.34
N GLN A 44 -12.50 11.01 -1.92
CA GLN A 44 -12.13 10.62 -0.56
C GLN A 44 -10.62 10.49 -0.43
N ARG A 45 -10.10 10.57 0.79
CA ARG A 45 -8.68 10.30 1.06
C ARG A 45 -8.54 9.48 2.33
N TYR A 46 -8.91 8.20 2.25
CA TYR A 46 -8.82 7.29 3.39
C TYR A 46 -7.53 6.47 3.33
N PRO A 47 -6.67 6.47 4.36
CA PRO A 47 -5.48 5.64 4.37
C PRO A 47 -5.86 4.16 4.46
N ALA A 48 -5.48 3.37 3.46
CA ALA A 48 -5.65 1.94 3.41
C ALA A 48 -4.27 1.25 3.41
N ARG A 49 -4.16 0.12 4.11
CA ARG A 49 -2.87 -0.55 4.30
C ARG A 49 -2.91 -1.98 3.81
N TYR A 50 -1.90 -2.34 3.03
CA TYR A 50 -1.77 -3.61 2.35
C TYR A 50 -0.35 -4.16 2.48
N TRP A 51 -0.22 -5.47 2.35
CA TRP A 51 1.09 -6.12 2.30
C TRP A 51 1.14 -7.32 1.39
N GLY A 52 2.35 -7.66 0.97
CA GLY A 52 2.64 -8.85 0.19
C GLY A 52 4.10 -8.91 -0.21
N GLU A 53 4.43 -9.90 -1.04
CA GLU A 53 5.78 -10.03 -1.61
C GLU A 53 6.13 -8.82 -2.48
N TYR A 54 7.39 -8.38 -2.38
CA TYR A 54 7.91 -7.22 -3.08
C TYR A 54 9.17 -7.60 -3.87
N CYS A 55 9.28 -7.12 -5.10
CA CYS A 55 10.44 -7.31 -5.95
C CYS A 55 11.15 -5.97 -6.19
N HIS A 56 12.42 -5.86 -5.77
CA HIS A 56 13.22 -4.64 -5.96
C HIS A 56 13.49 -4.32 -7.44
N ASP A 57 13.50 -5.32 -8.30
CA ASP A 57 13.69 -5.15 -9.75
C ASP A 57 12.41 -4.63 -10.45
N ALA A 58 11.24 -4.83 -9.82
CA ALA A 58 9.94 -4.43 -10.34
C ALA A 58 9.06 -3.79 -9.25
N PRO A 59 9.45 -2.61 -8.72
CA PRO A 59 8.82 -1.99 -7.56
C PRO A 59 7.36 -1.58 -7.83
N GLU A 60 7.09 -0.95 -8.98
CA GLU A 60 5.75 -0.49 -9.38
C GLU A 60 4.77 -1.66 -9.53
N ALA A 61 5.20 -2.70 -10.25
CA ALA A 61 4.40 -3.90 -10.44
C ALA A 61 4.10 -4.62 -9.12
N SER A 62 5.08 -4.64 -8.21
CA SER A 62 4.93 -5.21 -6.87
C SER A 62 3.90 -4.43 -6.05
N ILE A 63 4.01 -3.10 -6.00
CA ILE A 63 3.07 -2.24 -5.27
C ILE A 63 1.66 -2.39 -5.85
N HIS A 64 1.51 -2.35 -7.18
CA HIS A 64 0.21 -2.54 -7.83
C HIS A 64 -0.42 -3.88 -7.45
N ARG A 65 0.37 -4.97 -7.44
CA ARG A 65 -0.10 -6.30 -7.04
C ARG A 65 -0.47 -6.38 -5.57
N ILE A 66 0.32 -5.77 -4.69
CA ILE A 66 0.03 -5.69 -3.25
C ILE A 66 -1.28 -4.94 -3.00
N LEU A 67 -1.51 -3.81 -3.65
CA LEU A 67 -2.76 -3.04 -3.51
C LEU A 67 -3.97 -3.78 -4.10
N SER A 68 -3.77 -4.55 -5.18
CA SER A 68 -4.87 -5.26 -5.87
C SER A 68 -5.29 -6.57 -5.19
N SER A 69 -4.34 -7.32 -4.63
CA SER A 69 -4.58 -8.68 -4.13
C SER A 69 -3.82 -9.03 -2.85
N GLY A 70 -3.09 -8.08 -2.26
CA GLY A 70 -2.33 -8.30 -1.05
C GLY A 70 -3.22 -8.47 0.19
N GLY A 71 -2.59 -8.87 1.29
CA GLY A 71 -3.27 -8.91 2.58
C GLY A 71 -3.59 -7.49 3.03
N LYS A 72 -4.87 -7.22 3.34
CA LYS A 72 -5.26 -5.98 4.03
C LYS A 72 -5.03 -6.18 5.52
N TRP A 73 -4.40 -5.22 6.19
CA TRP A 73 -4.46 -5.18 7.66
C TRP A 73 -5.21 -3.94 8.13
N PRO A 74 -5.97 -4.05 9.22
CA PRO A 74 -6.66 -2.90 9.78
C PRO A 74 -5.65 -1.89 10.31
N GLN A 75 -6.01 -0.60 10.27
CA GLN A 75 -5.49 0.29 11.31
C GLN A 75 -6.04 -0.27 12.62
N LEU A 76 -5.16 -0.82 13.48
CA LEU A 76 -5.56 -1.12 14.85
C LEU A 76 -6.14 0.20 15.42
N PRO A 77 -7.30 0.18 16.10
CA PRO A 77 -7.71 1.35 16.86
C PRO A 77 -6.51 1.71 17.74
N GLY A 78 -6.03 2.95 17.63
CA GLY A 78 -4.88 3.41 18.39
C GLY A 78 -5.11 2.96 19.83
N GLY A 79 -4.17 2.20 20.39
CA GLY A 79 -4.31 1.70 21.74
C GLY A 79 -4.56 2.88 22.66
N GLU A 80 -5.81 3.07 23.06
CA GLU A 80 -6.15 3.89 24.21
C GLU A 80 -5.58 3.13 25.41
N SER A 81 -4.46 3.63 25.93
CA SER A 81 -4.01 3.39 27.30
C SER A 81 -4.02 4.71 28.04
#